data_AF-A0A376ML26-F1
#
_entry.id   AF-A0A376ML26-F1
#
_cell.length_a   1.000
_cell.length_b   1.000
_cell.length_c   1.000
_cell.angle_alpha   90.00
_cell.angle_beta   90.00
_cell.angle_gamma   90.00
#
_symmetry.space_group_name_H-M   'P 1'
#
loop_
_entity.id
_entity.type
_entity.pdbx_description
1 polymer ?
#
loop_
_entity_poly.entity_id
_entity_poly.type
_entity_poly.pdbx_seq_one_letter_code
_entity_poly.pdbx_strand_id
1 'polypeptide(L)'
;MVRTSGNWQRDGKTLILDDAAIAGLEYTLPKNWQQLWMETTPGWLNSLQLKRFSASRNLIIDIDPDFPWQLTALDGYGANLTLVTDHKWGVWSGSANLNAAAATFNRVDVRRPSLGADRQQQHGEYQRN
;
A
#
# COMPACT_ATOMS: atom_id res chain seq x y z
N MET A 1 -14.05 8.36 -3.86
CA MET A 1 -14.83 7.38 -3.05
C MET A 1 -13.87 6.48 -2.30
N VAL A 2 -14.16 6.18 -1.04
CA VAL A 2 -13.45 5.15 -0.26
C VAL A 2 -14.51 4.17 0.23
N ARG A 3 -14.26 2.87 0.06
CA ARG A 3 -15.09 1.79 0.60
C ARG A 3 -14.19 0.80 1.31
N THR A 4 -14.59 0.42 2.51
CA THR A 4 -13.89 -0.60 3.28
C THR A 4 -14.90 -1.49 3.99
N SER A 5 -14.61 -2.78 4.07
CA SER A 5 -15.34 -3.72 4.91
C SER A 5 -14.35 -4.61 5.63
N GLY A 6 -14.63 -4.95 6.88
CA GLY A 6 -13.74 -5.78 7.66
C GLY A 6 -14.05 -5.74 9.15
N ASN A 7 -13.11 -6.24 9.94
CA ASN A 7 -13.23 -6.36 11.37
C ASN A 7 -11.94 -5.92 12.08
N TRP A 8 -12.13 -5.35 13.26
CA TRP A 8 -11.06 -5.04 14.19
C TRP A 8 -10.90 -6.18 15.19
N GLN A 9 -9.73 -6.83 15.20
CA GLN A 9 -9.36 -7.76 16.25
C GLN A 9 -8.64 -6.99 17.35
N ARG A 10 -9.34 -6.80 18.47
CA ARG A 10 -8.80 -6.09 19.62
C ARG A 10 -7.61 -6.82 20.22
N ASP A 11 -7.73 -8.14 20.35
CA ASP A 11 -6.60 -9.00 20.70
C ASP A 11 -5.64 -9.08 19.52
N GLY A 12 -4.35 -8.84 19.77
CA GLY A 12 -3.34 -8.72 18.72
C GLY A 12 -3.35 -7.42 17.92
N LYS A 13 -4.31 -6.50 18.12
CA LYS A 13 -4.39 -5.18 17.47
C LYS A 13 -4.31 -5.23 15.95
N THR A 14 -5.14 -6.08 15.36
CA THR A 14 -5.12 -6.37 13.92
C THR A 14 -6.37 -5.85 13.23
N LEU A 15 -6.18 -5.04 12.18
CA LEU A 15 -7.25 -4.65 11.27
C LEU A 15 -7.25 -5.62 10.08
N ILE A 16 -8.34 -6.36 9.92
CA ILE A 16 -8.55 -7.25 8.79
C ILE A 16 -9.63 -6.64 7.90
N LEU A 17 -9.26 -6.29 6.67
CA LEU A 17 -10.18 -5.78 5.67
C LEU A 17 -10.48 -6.88 4.64
N ASP A 18 -11.75 -7.23 4.50
CA ASP A 18 -12.22 -8.10 3.42
C ASP A 18 -12.15 -7.39 2.07
N ASP A 19 -12.38 -6.07 2.06
CA ASP A 19 -12.32 -5.20 0.89
C ASP A 19 -11.81 -3.83 1.29
N ALA A 20 -10.89 -3.28 0.50
CA ALA A 20 -10.55 -1.86 0.52
C ALA A 20 -10.52 -1.35 -0.93
N ALA A 21 -11.38 -0.40 -1.24
CA ALA A 21 -11.48 0.23 -2.55
C ALA A 21 -11.32 1.74 -2.44
N ILE A 22 -10.41 2.29 -3.24
CA ILE A 22 -10.14 3.73 -3.33
C ILE A 22 -10.30 4.13 -4.79
N ALA A 23 -11.14 5.12 -5.07
CA ALA A 23 -11.36 5.59 -6.44
C ALA A 23 -11.41 7.11 -6.51
N GLY A 24 -10.72 7.67 -7.50
CA GLY A 24 -10.68 9.12 -7.74
C GLY A 24 -10.07 9.90 -6.57
N LEU A 25 -9.13 9.30 -5.85
CA LEU A 25 -8.35 10.02 -4.84
C LEU A 25 -7.37 10.95 -5.55
N GLU A 26 -7.38 12.22 -5.18
CA GLU A 26 -6.32 13.16 -5.50
C GLU A 26 -5.59 13.50 -4.20
N TYR A 27 -4.32 13.13 -4.12
CA TYR A 27 -3.56 13.28 -2.89
C TYR A 27 -2.16 13.79 -3.17
N THR A 28 -1.85 14.94 -2.58
CA THR A 28 -0.49 15.45 -2.48
C THR A 28 0.08 14.96 -1.16
N LEU A 29 1.18 14.22 -1.24
CA LEU A 29 1.87 13.68 -0.08
C LEU A 29 2.40 14.84 0.79
N PRO A 30 2.34 14.72 2.13
CA PRO A 30 2.99 15.69 2.99
C PRO A 30 4.50 15.62 2.81
N LYS A 31 5.20 16.75 3.05
CA LYS A 31 6.66 16.84 2.86
C LYS A 31 7.46 15.75 3.60
N ASN A 32 6.97 15.29 4.74
CA ASN A 32 7.62 14.28 5.58
C ASN A 32 7.08 12.85 5.36
N TRP A 33 6.38 12.57 4.26
CA TRP A 33 5.74 11.26 4.05
C TRP A 33 6.73 10.09 4.14
N GLN A 34 7.96 10.26 3.66
CA GLN A 34 9.01 9.22 3.73
C GLN A 34 9.32 8.87 5.19
N GLN A 35 9.43 9.88 6.05
CA GLN A 35 9.62 9.69 7.48
C GLN A 35 8.41 8.97 8.10
N LEU A 36 7.19 9.41 7.79
CA LEU A 36 5.96 8.78 8.27
C LEU A 36 5.84 7.31 7.84
N TRP A 37 6.38 6.95 6.68
CA TRP A 37 6.41 5.57 6.18
C TRP A 37 7.41 4.69 6.93
N MET A 38 8.49 5.27 7.44
CA MET A 38 9.52 4.58 8.24
C MET A 38 9.16 4.50 9.74
N GLU A 39 8.27 5.38 10.21
CA GLU A 39 7.79 5.36 11.59
C GLU A 39 6.95 4.12 11.88
N THR A 40 7.07 3.62 13.11
CA THR A 40 6.19 2.54 13.59
C THR A 40 4.75 3.05 13.62
N THR A 41 3.82 2.21 13.18
CA THR A 41 2.39 2.53 13.31
C THR A 41 2.05 2.83 14.77
N PRO A 42 1.00 3.63 15.01
CA PRO A 42 0.56 3.93 16.35
C PRO A 42 0.35 2.66 17.18
N GLY A 43 0.55 2.76 18.50
CA GLY A 43 0.46 1.61 19.40
C GLY A 43 -0.90 0.89 19.40
N TRP A 44 -1.93 1.44 18.75
CA TRP A 44 -3.20 0.76 18.53
C TRP A 44 -3.23 -0.18 17.32
N LEU A 45 -2.31 -0.09 16.35
CA LEU A 45 -2.29 -0.91 15.12
C LEU A 45 -1.01 -1.75 15.05
N ASN A 46 -1.11 -3.04 15.31
CA ASN A 46 0.03 -3.95 15.19
C ASN A 46 0.10 -4.62 13.79
N SER A 47 -1.06 -4.92 13.19
CA SER A 47 -1.12 -5.53 11.86
C SER A 47 -2.30 -5.05 11.04
N LEU A 48 -2.11 -5.02 9.71
CA LEU A 48 -3.13 -4.67 8.72
C LEU A 48 -3.08 -5.71 7.60
N GLN A 49 -4.21 -6.41 7.43
CA GLN A 49 -4.38 -7.45 6.42
C GLN A 49 -5.54 -7.07 5.49
N LEU A 50 -5.35 -7.28 4.19
CA LEU A 50 -6.36 -7.02 3.16
C LEU A 50 -6.55 -8.27 2.31
N LYS A 51 -7.77 -8.81 2.28
CA LYS A 51 -8.08 -9.91 1.35
C LYS A 51 -8.16 -9.41 -0.08
N ARG A 52 -8.76 -8.24 -0.29
CA ARG A 52 -8.89 -7.59 -1.59
C ARG A 52 -8.61 -6.10 -1.48
N PHE A 53 -7.74 -5.61 -2.35
CA PHE A 53 -7.47 -4.19 -2.55
C PHE A 53 -7.79 -3.80 -3.98
N SER A 54 -8.43 -2.65 -4.16
CA SER A 54 -8.57 -2.02 -5.47
C SER A 54 -8.35 -0.52 -5.36
N ALA A 55 -7.62 0.01 -6.33
CA ALA A 55 -7.42 1.43 -6.53
C ALA A 55 -7.84 1.75 -7.96
N SER A 56 -8.58 2.83 -8.19
CA SER A 56 -8.84 3.26 -9.56
C SER A 56 -8.76 4.76 -9.78
N ARG A 57 -8.09 5.14 -10.88
CA ARG A 57 -8.00 6.51 -11.38
C ARG A 57 -7.58 7.52 -10.31
N ASN A 58 -6.56 7.19 -9.54
CA ASN A 58 -6.05 8.08 -8.50
C ASN A 58 -4.94 8.99 -9.05
N LEU A 59 -4.74 10.13 -8.41
CA LEU A 59 -3.64 11.06 -8.64
C LEU A 59 -2.84 11.15 -7.34
N ILE A 60 -1.58 10.73 -7.38
CA ILE A 60 -0.66 10.85 -6.25
C ILE A 60 0.49 11.76 -6.66
N ILE A 61 0.81 12.74 -5.82
CA ILE A 61 1.84 13.73 -6.09
C ILE A 61 2.79 13.79 -4.90
N ASP A 62 4.08 13.64 -5.16
CA ASP A 62 5.14 14.05 -4.26
C ASP A 62 5.68 15.40 -4.71
N ILE A 63 5.80 16.31 -3.76
CA ILE A 63 6.22 17.69 -3.95
C ILE A 63 7.60 17.98 -3.36
N ASP A 64 8.37 16.94 -2.99
CA ASP A 64 9.77 17.11 -2.64
C ASP A 64 10.49 17.90 -3.76
N PRO A 65 11.04 19.09 -3.46
CA PRO A 65 11.66 19.93 -4.48
C PRO A 65 12.92 19.29 -5.09
N ASP A 66 13.59 18.39 -4.37
CA ASP A 66 14.83 17.74 -4.83
C ASP A 66 14.52 16.61 -5.83
N PHE A 67 13.37 15.94 -5.68
CA PHE A 67 12.94 14.86 -6.56
C PHE A 67 11.40 14.75 -6.63
N PRO A 68 10.71 15.67 -7.32
CA PRO A 68 9.26 15.63 -7.39
C PRO A 68 8.79 14.49 -8.29
N TRP A 69 7.67 13.86 -7.95
CA TRP A 69 7.06 12.86 -8.83
C TRP A 69 5.53 12.87 -8.76
N GLN A 70 4.91 12.39 -9.83
CA GLN A 70 3.46 12.29 -9.94
C GLN A 70 3.07 10.98 -10.63
N LEU A 71 2.03 10.32 -10.14
CA LEU A 71 1.36 9.19 -10.78
C LEU A 71 -0.06 9.61 -11.13
N THR A 72 -0.41 9.57 -12.42
CA THR A 72 -1.71 10.02 -12.94
C THR A 72 -2.55 8.83 -13.40
N ALA A 73 -3.82 8.82 -13.00
CA ALA A 73 -4.74 7.71 -13.22
C ALA A 73 -4.12 6.38 -12.76
N LEU A 74 -3.65 6.38 -11.50
CA LEU A 74 -3.11 5.22 -10.82
C LEU A 74 -4.24 4.26 -10.46
N ASP A 75 -4.23 3.10 -11.12
CA ASP A 75 -5.03 1.94 -10.85
C ASP A 75 -4.20 0.89 -10.08
N GLY A 76 -4.86 0.08 -9.26
CA GLY A 76 -4.20 -0.93 -8.46
C GLY A 76 -5.11 -2.09 -8.10
N TYR A 77 -4.53 -3.28 -7.99
CA TYR A 77 -5.21 -4.46 -7.50
C TYR A 77 -4.29 -5.22 -6.56
N GLY A 78 -4.84 -5.73 -5.46
CA GLY A 78 -4.09 -6.59 -4.55
C GLY A 78 -4.93 -7.69 -3.95
N ALA A 79 -4.28 -8.81 -3.63
CA ALA A 79 -4.90 -9.99 -3.04
C ALA A 79 -4.07 -10.50 -1.87
N ASN A 80 -4.74 -10.80 -0.75
CA ASN A 80 -4.16 -11.41 0.45
C ASN A 80 -2.92 -10.66 0.98
N LEU A 81 -2.98 -9.33 0.99
CA LEU A 81 -1.90 -8.46 1.40
C LEU A 81 -1.79 -8.39 2.93
N THR A 82 -0.56 -8.43 3.42
CA THR A 82 -0.24 -7.96 4.77
C THR A 82 0.60 -6.69 4.63
N LEU A 83 0.03 -5.54 5.01
CA LEU A 83 0.65 -4.22 4.84
C LEU A 83 1.35 -3.69 6.09
N VAL A 84 0.99 -4.23 7.26
CA VAL A 84 1.64 -3.93 8.54
C VAL A 84 1.86 -5.24 9.30
N THR A 85 3.08 -5.40 9.81
CA THR A 85 3.50 -6.49 10.71
C THR A 85 4.41 -5.91 11.78
N ASP A 86 4.19 -6.26 13.05
CA ASP A 86 4.97 -5.76 14.20
C ASP A 86 5.15 -4.24 14.18
N HIS A 87 4.06 -3.53 13.94
CA HIS A 87 4.00 -2.08 13.80
C HIS A 87 4.79 -1.48 12.62
N LYS A 88 5.23 -2.28 11.64
CA LYS A 88 6.03 -1.81 10.51
C LYS A 88 5.29 -1.93 9.19
N TRP A 89 5.28 -0.84 8.43
CA TRP A 89 4.76 -0.81 7.06
C TRP A 89 5.61 -1.67 6.11
N GLY A 90 4.96 -2.34 5.16
CA GLY A 90 5.63 -3.08 4.08
C GLY A 90 4.69 -4.06 3.39
N VAL A 91 5.07 -4.57 2.22
CA VAL A 91 4.32 -5.66 1.57
C VAL A 91 4.86 -6.99 2.08
N TRP A 92 4.36 -7.46 3.22
CA TRP A 92 4.89 -8.65 3.91
C TRP A 92 4.45 -9.97 3.30
N SER A 93 3.26 -10.00 2.70
CA SER A 93 2.73 -11.14 1.96
C SER A 93 1.73 -10.70 0.91
N GLY A 94 1.38 -11.63 0.01
CA GLY A 94 0.34 -11.45 -1.00
C GLY A 94 0.88 -10.85 -2.28
N SER A 95 -0.03 -10.49 -3.17
CA SER A 95 0.31 -9.89 -4.46
C SER A 95 -0.37 -8.54 -4.65
N ALA A 96 0.34 -7.63 -5.30
CA ALA A 96 -0.15 -6.32 -5.68
C ALA A 96 0.37 -5.95 -7.08
N ASN A 97 -0.49 -5.33 -7.87
CA ASN A 97 -0.13 -4.70 -9.13
C ASN A 97 -0.61 -3.26 -9.12
N LEU A 98 0.25 -2.34 -9.55
CA LEU A 98 -0.04 -0.93 -9.73
C LEU A 98 0.24 -0.56 -11.18
N ASN A 99 -0.66 0.20 -11.79
CA ASN A 99 -0.53 0.68 -13.16
C ASN A 99 -0.95 2.14 -13.19
N ALA A 100 -0.19 3.02 -13.83
CA ALA A 100 -0.64 4.39 -14.07
C ALA A 100 -0.75 4.66 -15.57
N ALA A 101 -1.61 5.59 -15.99
CA ALA A 101 -1.64 6.02 -17.38
C ALA A 101 -0.37 6.80 -17.75
N ALA A 102 0.11 7.63 -16.82
CA ALA A 102 1.32 8.41 -16.94
C ALA A 102 1.98 8.62 -15.58
N ALA A 103 3.29 8.83 -15.60
CA ALA A 103 4.03 9.34 -14.46
C ALA A 103 5.04 10.39 -14.90
N THR A 104 5.41 11.26 -13.98
CA THR A 104 6.55 12.15 -14.14
C THR A 104 7.47 11.93 -12.95
N PHE A 105 8.75 11.70 -13.17
CA PHE A 105 9.77 11.58 -12.13
C PHE A 105 10.86 12.60 -12.40
N ASN A 106 10.98 13.60 -11.53
CA ASN A 106 11.93 14.69 -11.66
C ASN A 106 12.00 15.28 -13.09
N ARG A 107 10.83 15.64 -13.64
CA ARG A 107 10.62 16.17 -15.01
C ARG A 107 10.77 15.15 -16.16
N VAL A 108 11.08 13.89 -15.87
CA VAL A 108 11.09 12.82 -16.87
C VAL A 108 9.72 12.16 -16.95
N ASP A 109 9.10 12.22 -18.12
CA ASP A 109 7.81 11.57 -18.36
C ASP A 109 7.97 10.09 -18.67
N VAL A 110 7.18 9.26 -17.99
CA VAL A 110 7.09 7.82 -18.18
C VAL A 110 5.66 7.47 -18.58
N ARG A 111 5.51 6.76 -19.70
CA ARG A 111 4.21 6.32 -20.21
C ARG A 111 3.89 4.93 -19.72
N ARG A 112 2.67 4.76 -19.18
CA ARG A 112 2.14 3.46 -18.74
C ARG A 112 3.07 2.67 -17.81
N PRO A 113 3.64 3.28 -16.75
CA PRO A 113 4.45 2.53 -15.80
C PRO A 113 3.59 1.51 -15.06
N SER A 114 4.20 0.37 -14.76
CA SER A 114 3.61 -0.69 -13.96
C SER A 114 4.60 -1.21 -12.93
N LEU A 115 4.07 -1.65 -11.80
CA LEU A 115 4.83 -2.30 -10.73
C LEU A 115 4.04 -3.50 -10.23
N GLY A 116 4.70 -4.65 -10.13
CA GLY A 116 4.17 -5.86 -9.53
C GLY A 116 4.97 -6.25 -8.30
N ALA A 117 4.30 -6.70 -7.26
CA ALA A 117 4.89 -7.33 -6.09
C ALA A 117 4.16 -8.64 -5.81
N ASP A 118 4.93 -9.69 -5.54
CA ASP A 118 4.41 -10.99 -5.09
C ASP A 118 5.33 -11.53 -4.00
N ARG A 119 4.77 -11.78 -2.82
CA ARG A 119 5.45 -12.44 -1.71
C ARG A 119 4.63 -13.61 -1.22
N GLN A 120 5.20 -14.79 -1.36
CA GLN A 120 4.71 -15.99 -0.71
C GLN A 120 4.99 -15.94 0.79
N GLN A 121 3.98 -16.26 1.60
CA GLN A 121 4.17 -16.49 3.04
C GLN A 121 5.06 -17.72 3.19
N GLN A 122 6.27 -17.55 3.71
CA GLN A 122 7.11 -18.67 4.08
C GLN A 122 6.45 -19.38 5.27
N HIS A 123 5.83 -20.54 5.02
CA HIS A 123 5.49 -21.47 6.08
C HIS A 123 6.81 -22.04 6.63
N GLY A 124 7.20 -21.61 7.83
CA GLY A 124 8.31 -22.22 8.55
C GLY A 124 7.94 -23.65 8.94
N GLU A 125 8.44 -24.63 8.19
CA GLU A 125 8.47 -26.03 8.63
C GLU A 125 9.44 -26.16 9.81
N TYR A 126 8.93 -26.09 11.03
CA TYR A 126 9.65 -26.63 12.18
C TYR A 126 9.57 -28.16 12.11
N GLN A 127 10.48 -28.78 11.37
CA GLN A 127 10.79 -30.20 11.58
C GLN A 127 11.55 -30.30 12.91
N ARG A 128 10.83 -30.66 13.98
CA ARG A 128 11.44 -31.23 15.18
C ARG A 128 11.77 -32.69 14.89
N ASN A 129 13.06 -33.04 14.93
CA ASN A 129 13.55 -34.36 15.34
C ASN A 129 14.55 -34.15 16.47
#